data_AF-A0AAN6E825-F1
#
_entry.id   AF-A0AAN6E825-F1
#
_cell.length_a   1.000
_cell.length_b   1.000
_cell.length_c   1.000
_cell.angle_alpha   90.00
_cell.angle_beta   90.00
_cell.angle_gamma   90.00
#
_symmetry.space_group_name_H-M   'P 1'
#
loop_
_entity.id
_entity.type
_entity.pdbx_description
1 polymer ?
#
loop_
_entity_poly.entity_id
_entity_poly.type
_entity_poly.pdbx_seq_one_letter_code
_entity_poly.pdbx_strand_id
1 'polypeptide(L)'
;SIRAHERFRLFATLSTDTRTSGRSGSDGLLGSSIWTRLEIGEIDSELPEIVRGAFPKLADDAEALAKAFRSIRDIVRGAGTSGRGPILSTRDLVKWCTRLNMYYAGDPFVVFQEAVDVFTLREADYERWRTQVHSVGAALGVAQVRVDQFIAQHSPAVSASGRSLRVGRANLPAEKAEEERERMPFADTRHSRCLLERLATCVQLSEPALLMGETGTGKTTVVQHLAALAGRPLAVFNLSQQSDASDLLGGFRPVDISRIALKLRSSFDALFPRTVSVRKNAAFLDRVRVAYGKRDWKRLVLLYRATLKNAQKMLDTARGKLQDEEQKAKRPRMSTSEEDPKKSRLDQETIDELDAGWAAFALSLDEFDAMRDVKMVFSFFEGAL
;
A
#
# COMPACT_ATOMS: atom_id res chain seq x y z
N SER A 1 -24.46 -16.26 -19.11
CA SER A 1 -23.55 -17.32 -18.62
C SER A 1 -22.16 -17.04 -19.19
N ILE A 2 -21.13 -17.12 -18.36
CA ILE A 2 -19.74 -16.92 -18.82
C ILE A 2 -19.24 -18.28 -19.34
N ARG A 3 -18.82 -18.35 -20.60
CA ARG A 3 -18.22 -19.57 -21.17
C ARG A 3 -16.69 -19.48 -21.02
N ALA A 4 -16.10 -20.52 -20.46
CA ALA A 4 -14.64 -20.63 -20.38
C ALA A 4 -14.05 -20.90 -21.77
N HIS A 5 -12.88 -20.34 -22.02
CA HIS A 5 -12.11 -20.56 -23.25
C HIS A 5 -11.60 -22.02 -23.33
N GLU A 6 -11.39 -22.56 -24.54
CA GLU A 6 -11.01 -23.98 -24.76
C GLU A 6 -9.69 -24.40 -24.06
N ARG A 7 -8.78 -23.43 -23.90
CA ARG A 7 -7.50 -23.61 -23.19
C ARG A 7 -7.58 -23.37 -21.68
N PHE A 8 -8.75 -23.08 -21.13
CA PHE A 8 -8.92 -22.94 -19.70
C PHE A 8 -8.55 -24.26 -19.00
N ARG A 9 -7.75 -24.15 -17.94
CA ARG A 9 -7.34 -25.26 -17.09
C ARG A 9 -7.51 -24.82 -15.65
N LEU A 10 -7.97 -25.74 -14.81
CA LEU A 10 -8.17 -25.50 -13.39
C LEU A 10 -7.21 -26.39 -12.62
N PHE A 11 -6.42 -25.81 -11.72
CA PHE A 11 -5.51 -26.51 -10.83
C PHE A 11 -5.97 -26.28 -9.39
N ALA A 12 -5.90 -27.32 -8.57
CA ALA A 12 -6.22 -27.25 -7.15
C ALA A 12 -5.13 -27.98 -6.36
N THR A 13 -4.75 -27.43 -5.21
CA THR A 13 -3.78 -28.03 -4.30
C THR A 13 -4.47 -28.37 -2.99
N LEU A 14 -4.27 -29.60 -2.49
CA LEU A 14 -4.80 -30.07 -1.22
C LEU A 14 -3.66 -30.59 -0.35
N SER A 15 -3.66 -30.23 0.94
CA SER A 15 -2.75 -30.82 1.90
C SER A 15 -3.29 -32.18 2.34
N THR A 16 -2.50 -33.24 2.15
CA THR A 16 -2.83 -34.60 2.57
C THR A 16 -2.33 -34.92 3.98
N ASP A 17 -1.54 -34.02 4.59
CA ASP A 17 -0.98 -34.23 5.92
C ASP A 17 -2.05 -34.12 7.02
N THR A 18 -2.31 -35.27 7.64
CA THR A 18 -3.29 -35.55 8.69
C THR A 18 -2.90 -34.89 10.02
N ARG A 19 -3.11 -33.57 10.17
CA ARG A 19 -2.94 -32.93 11.49
C ARG A 19 -4.16 -32.21 12.06
N THR A 20 -5.24 -32.02 11.29
CA THR A 20 -6.41 -31.26 11.77
C THR A 20 -7.79 -31.80 11.40
N SER A 21 -7.90 -32.94 10.71
CA SER A 21 -9.19 -33.62 10.61
C SER A 21 -9.02 -35.12 10.49
N GLY A 22 -9.67 -35.88 11.38
CA GLY A 22 -9.95 -37.31 11.20
C GLY A 22 -10.90 -37.62 10.02
N ARG A 23 -11.02 -36.68 9.07
CA ARG A 23 -11.59 -36.90 7.75
C ARG A 23 -10.40 -37.03 6.81
N SER A 24 -10.09 -38.26 6.42
CA SER A 24 -9.43 -38.50 5.14
C SER A 24 -10.20 -37.68 4.10
N GLY A 25 -9.57 -36.63 3.55
CA GLY A 25 -10.20 -35.69 2.62
C GLY A 25 -10.46 -36.29 1.24
N SER A 26 -10.60 -37.61 1.12
CA SER A 26 -10.68 -38.31 -0.15
C SER A 26 -12.05 -38.21 -0.83
N ASP A 27 -13.14 -38.12 -0.07
CA ASP A 27 -14.50 -38.37 -0.62
C ASP A 27 -15.48 -37.18 -0.55
N GLY A 28 -15.13 -36.10 0.15
CA GLY A 28 -16.03 -34.94 0.32
C GLY A 28 -15.80 -33.78 -0.66
N LEU A 29 -14.75 -33.84 -1.48
CA LEU A 29 -14.43 -32.76 -2.42
C LEU A 29 -15.31 -32.86 -3.67
N LEU A 30 -15.84 -31.71 -4.11
CA LEU A 30 -16.63 -31.54 -5.33
C LEU A 30 -16.03 -32.31 -6.51
N GLY A 31 -16.71 -33.38 -6.91
CA GLY A 31 -16.42 -34.15 -8.11
C GLY A 31 -15.07 -34.88 -8.05
N SER A 32 -14.88 -35.81 -7.12
CA SER A 32 -13.70 -36.69 -7.10
C SER A 32 -13.38 -37.34 -8.45
N SER A 33 -14.38 -37.52 -9.32
CA SER A 33 -14.25 -38.05 -10.69
C SER A 33 -13.76 -37.06 -11.75
N ILE A 34 -13.78 -35.74 -11.51
CA ILE A 34 -13.36 -34.72 -12.51
C ILE A 34 -11.90 -34.29 -12.34
N TRP A 35 -11.24 -34.68 -11.25
CA TRP A 35 -9.86 -34.27 -10.94
C TRP A 35 -8.86 -35.38 -11.21
N THR A 36 -7.78 -35.06 -11.94
CA THR A 36 -6.58 -35.91 -11.96
C THR A 36 -5.78 -35.64 -10.68
N ARG A 37 -5.63 -36.66 -9.84
CA ARG A 37 -4.89 -36.55 -8.57
C ARG A 37 -3.42 -36.85 -8.80
N LEU A 38 -2.56 -35.96 -8.35
CA LEU A 38 -1.12 -36.14 -8.34
C LEU A 38 -0.64 -35.99 -6.90
N GLU A 39 -0.10 -37.07 -6.34
CA GLU A 39 0.54 -37.04 -5.03
C GLU A 39 2.00 -36.60 -5.22
N ILE A 40 2.36 -35.48 -4.60
CA ILE A 40 3.72 -34.95 -4.62
C ILE A 40 4.38 -35.40 -3.32
N GLY A 41 5.44 -36.21 -3.44
CA GLY A 41 6.22 -36.71 -2.31
C GLY A 41 7.10 -35.64 -1.64
N GLU A 42 7.79 -36.02 -0.57
CA GLU A 42 8.76 -35.14 0.08
C GLU A 42 9.96 -34.84 -0.83
N ILE A 43 10.35 -33.56 -0.91
CA ILE A 43 11.37 -33.03 -1.84
C ILE A 43 12.78 -33.11 -1.20
N ASP A 44 12.95 -33.92 -0.15
CA ASP A 44 14.15 -33.91 0.69
C ASP A 44 15.44 -34.33 -0.01
N SER A 45 15.35 -35.24 -0.98
CA SER A 45 16.49 -35.66 -1.80
C SER A 45 16.95 -34.59 -2.79
N GLU A 46 16.05 -33.68 -3.18
CA GLU A 46 16.29 -32.65 -4.21
C GLU A 46 16.77 -31.32 -3.60
N LEU A 47 16.80 -31.19 -2.27
CA LEU A 47 17.23 -29.95 -1.60
C LEU A 47 18.61 -29.44 -2.06
N PRO A 48 19.65 -30.29 -2.24
CA PRO A 48 20.93 -29.82 -2.77
C PRO A 48 20.80 -29.26 -4.20
N GLU A 49 19.98 -29.88 -5.05
CA GLU A 49 19.75 -29.44 -6.43
C GLU A 49 19.01 -28.10 -6.48
N ILE A 50 18.02 -27.91 -5.60
CA ILE A 50 17.34 -26.63 -5.42
C ILE A 50 18.33 -25.53 -5.05
N VAL A 51 19.24 -25.80 -4.10
CA VAL A 51 20.25 -24.81 -3.67
C VAL A 51 21.21 -24.48 -4.81
N ARG A 52 21.73 -25.48 -5.53
CA ARG A 52 22.63 -25.26 -6.69
C ARG A 52 21.97 -24.47 -7.80
N GLY A 53 20.71 -24.81 -8.13
CA GLY A 53 19.97 -24.17 -9.22
C GLY A 53 19.54 -22.75 -8.89
N ALA A 54 19.03 -22.51 -7.68
CA ALA A 54 18.51 -21.21 -7.28
C ALA A 54 19.60 -20.24 -6.78
N PHE A 55 20.71 -20.74 -6.22
CA PHE A 55 21.76 -19.95 -5.61
C PHE A 55 23.16 -20.38 -6.08
N PRO A 56 23.59 -19.97 -7.28
CA PRO A 56 24.88 -20.39 -7.84
C PRO A 56 26.08 -20.08 -6.95
N LYS A 57 26.05 -18.99 -6.16
CA LYS A 57 27.11 -18.64 -5.21
C LYS A 57 27.28 -19.63 -4.05
N LEU A 58 26.25 -20.42 -3.78
CA LEU A 58 26.21 -21.40 -2.69
C LEU A 58 26.27 -22.85 -3.21
N ALA A 59 26.54 -23.03 -4.51
CA ALA A 59 26.47 -24.33 -5.15
C ALA A 59 27.47 -25.35 -4.56
N ASP A 60 28.66 -24.87 -4.20
CA ASP A 60 29.71 -25.71 -3.60
C ASP A 60 29.33 -26.20 -2.19
N ASP A 61 28.58 -25.38 -1.44
CA ASP A 61 28.13 -25.68 -0.08
C ASP A 61 26.74 -26.34 -0.03
N ALA A 62 26.12 -26.61 -1.19
CA ALA A 62 24.71 -27.04 -1.28
C ALA A 62 24.40 -28.32 -0.47
N GLU A 63 25.29 -29.31 -0.51
CA GLU A 63 25.13 -30.54 0.29
C GLU A 63 25.22 -30.26 1.79
N ALA A 64 26.18 -29.43 2.19
CA ALA A 64 26.39 -29.09 3.59
C ALA A 64 25.19 -28.31 4.15
N LEU A 65 24.69 -27.33 3.39
CA LEU A 65 23.50 -26.56 3.74
C LEU A 65 22.24 -27.44 3.81
N ALA A 66 22.03 -28.33 2.85
CA ALA A 66 20.88 -29.25 2.86
C ALA A 66 20.96 -30.24 4.03
N LYS A 67 22.15 -30.76 4.35
CA LYS A 67 22.36 -31.62 5.54
C LYS A 67 22.12 -30.85 6.84
N ALA A 68 22.64 -29.64 6.95
CA ALA A 68 22.43 -28.78 8.12
C ALA A 68 20.94 -28.46 8.31
N PHE A 69 20.24 -28.09 7.24
CA PHE A 69 18.80 -27.82 7.29
C PHE A 69 17.99 -29.04 7.76
N ARG A 70 18.28 -30.24 7.25
CA ARG A 70 17.63 -31.48 7.72
C ARG A 70 17.85 -31.69 9.22
N SER A 71 19.10 -31.58 9.69
CA SER A 71 19.42 -31.71 11.10
C SER A 71 18.68 -30.67 11.96
N ILE A 72 18.69 -29.39 11.55
CA ILE A 72 18.00 -28.31 12.26
C ILE A 72 16.49 -28.53 12.29
N ARG A 73 15.90 -28.97 11.16
CA ARG A 73 14.47 -29.29 11.09
C ARG A 73 14.08 -30.39 12.04
N ASP A 74 14.87 -31.44 12.17
CA ASP A 74 14.59 -32.55 13.08
C ASP A 74 14.70 -32.11 14.55
N ILE A 75 15.69 -31.27 14.87
CA ILE A 75 15.86 -30.64 16.19
C ILE A 75 14.63 -29.78 16.54
N VAL A 76 14.23 -28.86 15.66
CA VAL A 76 13.12 -27.93 15.90
C VAL A 76 11.78 -28.66 15.99
N ARG A 77 11.60 -29.74 15.19
CA ARG A 77 10.44 -30.62 15.29
C ARG A 77 10.42 -31.39 16.62
N GLY A 78 11.57 -31.94 17.04
CA GLY A 78 11.71 -32.76 18.25
C GLY A 78 11.67 -31.99 19.57
N ALA A 79 12.01 -30.70 19.57
CA ALA A 79 12.02 -29.85 20.77
C ALA A 79 10.61 -29.49 21.31
N GLY A 80 9.53 -29.84 20.59
CA GLY A 80 8.17 -29.65 21.07
C GLY A 80 7.72 -30.74 22.03
N THR A 81 7.29 -30.39 23.25
CA THR A 81 6.75 -31.29 24.30
C THR A 81 5.49 -32.08 23.93
N SER A 82 5.09 -32.09 22.65
CA SER A 82 3.91 -32.78 22.13
C SER A 82 4.01 -33.13 20.64
N GLY A 83 5.21 -33.08 20.03
CA GLY A 83 5.37 -33.23 18.57
C GLY A 83 4.69 -32.13 17.75
N ARG A 84 4.25 -31.03 18.40
CA ARG A 84 3.59 -29.85 17.82
C ARG A 84 4.55 -28.67 17.60
N GLY A 85 5.86 -28.93 17.49
CA GLY A 85 6.82 -27.89 17.12
C GLY A 85 6.52 -27.31 15.73
N PRO A 86 6.89 -26.05 15.46
CA PRO A 86 6.74 -25.47 14.13
C PRO A 86 7.49 -26.30 13.09
N ILE A 87 6.82 -26.64 12.00
CA ILE A 87 7.43 -27.39 10.90
C ILE A 87 8.22 -26.40 10.04
N LEU A 88 9.54 -26.64 9.94
CA LEU A 88 10.36 -25.99 8.93
C LEU A 88 10.15 -26.66 7.58
N SER A 89 9.95 -25.83 6.57
CA SER A 89 9.63 -26.21 5.19
C SER A 89 10.77 -25.83 4.24
N THR A 90 10.72 -26.31 3.00
CA THR A 90 11.68 -25.91 1.96
C THR A 90 11.69 -24.39 1.74
N ARG A 91 10.58 -23.68 2.05
CA ARG A 91 10.56 -22.21 2.03
C ARG A 91 11.53 -21.59 3.03
N ASP A 92 11.71 -22.21 4.19
CA ASP A 92 12.65 -21.74 5.21
C ASP A 92 14.10 -21.98 4.77
N LEU A 93 14.38 -23.11 4.09
CA LEU A 93 15.67 -23.34 3.44
C LEU A 93 15.95 -22.28 2.37
N VAL A 94 15.01 -22.06 1.45
CA VAL A 94 15.13 -21.03 0.39
C VAL A 94 15.33 -19.65 1.00
N LYS A 95 14.62 -19.34 2.08
CA LYS A 95 14.79 -18.08 2.82
C LYS A 95 16.20 -17.96 3.37
N TRP A 96 16.69 -18.98 4.09
CA TRP A 96 18.05 -19.01 4.61
C TRP A 96 19.10 -18.84 3.51
N CYS A 97 19.00 -19.59 2.42
CA CYS A 97 19.90 -19.46 1.27
C CYS A 97 19.81 -18.07 0.61
N THR A 98 18.63 -17.45 0.53
CA THR A 98 18.46 -16.08 0.03
C THR A 98 19.26 -15.09 0.89
N ARG A 99 19.22 -15.24 2.22
CA ARG A 99 20.01 -14.41 3.15
C ARG A 99 21.51 -14.64 2.96
N LEU A 100 21.94 -15.90 2.88
CA LEU A 100 23.35 -16.24 2.67
C LEU A 100 23.88 -15.71 1.34
N ASN A 101 23.10 -15.78 0.26
CA ASN A 101 23.50 -15.24 -1.04
C ASN A 101 23.81 -13.73 -1.00
N MET A 102 23.25 -13.00 -0.02
CA MET A 102 23.51 -11.59 0.23
C MET A 102 24.66 -11.34 1.21
N TYR A 103 24.65 -12.03 2.36
CA TYR A 103 25.57 -11.71 3.48
C TYR A 103 26.79 -12.62 3.60
N TYR A 104 26.76 -13.80 2.98
CA TYR A 104 27.88 -14.73 3.09
C TYR A 104 29.07 -14.21 2.29
N ALA A 105 30.13 -13.87 3.02
CA ALA A 105 31.40 -13.41 2.49
C ALA A 105 32.57 -14.30 2.97
N GLY A 106 32.30 -15.60 3.14
CA GLY A 106 33.29 -16.58 3.62
C GLY A 106 33.41 -16.70 5.15
N ASP A 107 32.60 -15.97 5.94
CA ASP A 107 32.54 -16.16 7.40
C ASP A 107 31.49 -17.23 7.76
N PRO A 108 31.90 -18.40 8.29
CA PRO A 108 30.97 -19.47 8.70
C PRO A 108 30.01 -19.04 9.80
N PHE A 109 30.32 -17.98 10.55
CA PHE A 109 29.44 -17.51 11.61
C PHE A 109 28.22 -16.77 11.10
N VAL A 110 28.30 -16.13 9.93
CA VAL A 110 27.13 -15.54 9.26
C VAL A 110 26.12 -16.63 8.92
N VAL A 111 26.59 -17.82 8.51
CA VAL A 111 25.75 -18.99 8.25
C VAL A 111 24.91 -19.35 9.49
N PHE A 112 25.55 -19.35 10.66
CA PHE A 112 24.90 -19.55 11.95
C PHE A 112 23.94 -18.41 12.33
N GLN A 113 24.34 -17.15 12.19
CA GLN A 113 23.49 -16.00 12.53
C GLN A 113 22.18 -16.00 11.72
N GLU A 114 22.26 -16.27 10.42
CA GLU A 114 21.07 -16.37 9.58
C GLU A 114 20.23 -17.60 9.89
N ALA A 115 20.85 -18.73 10.23
CA ALA A 115 20.12 -19.93 10.64
C ALA A 115 19.31 -19.68 11.92
N VAL A 116 19.90 -18.99 12.90
CA VAL A 116 19.20 -18.62 14.13
C VAL A 116 17.98 -17.75 13.82
N ASP A 117 18.15 -16.72 13.01
CA ASP A 117 17.06 -15.79 12.71
C ASP A 117 15.93 -16.43 11.87
N VAL A 118 16.24 -17.36 10.98
CA VAL A 118 15.24 -18.03 10.14
C VAL A 118 14.53 -19.17 10.88
N PHE A 119 15.26 -19.98 11.65
CA PHE A 119 14.74 -21.26 12.15
C PHE A 119 14.26 -21.21 13.61
N THR A 120 14.75 -20.28 14.44
CA THR A 120 14.50 -20.33 15.90
C THR A 120 13.57 -19.25 16.43
N LEU A 121 13.36 -18.14 15.70
CA LEU A 121 12.61 -16.97 16.21
C LEU A 121 11.10 -17.20 16.39
N ARG A 122 10.61 -18.39 16.05
CA ARG A 122 9.22 -18.80 16.29
C ARG A 122 9.00 -19.30 17.71
N GLU A 123 10.06 -19.62 18.44
CA GLU A 123 10.01 -20.05 19.85
C GLU A 123 9.89 -18.82 20.75
N ALA A 124 8.86 -18.82 21.59
CA ALA A 124 8.56 -17.72 22.51
C ALA A 124 9.23 -17.91 23.87
N ASP A 125 9.47 -19.17 24.27
CA ASP A 125 10.13 -19.49 25.53
C ASP A 125 11.65 -19.32 25.41
N TYR A 126 12.23 -18.50 26.28
CA TYR A 126 13.65 -18.14 26.19
C TYR A 126 14.60 -19.34 26.39
N GLU A 127 14.28 -20.27 27.29
CA GLU A 127 15.14 -21.43 27.57
C GLU A 127 15.06 -22.47 26.45
N ARG A 128 13.87 -22.67 25.88
CA ARG A 128 13.71 -23.50 24.67
C ARG A 128 14.41 -22.87 23.48
N TRP A 129 14.26 -21.57 23.28
CA TRP A 129 14.96 -20.84 22.23
C TRP A 129 16.49 -20.97 22.39
N ARG A 130 17.01 -20.78 23.61
CA ARG A 130 18.42 -20.96 23.94
C ARG A 130 18.90 -22.38 23.58
N THR A 131 18.13 -23.40 23.95
CA THR A 131 18.42 -24.81 23.62
C THR A 131 18.44 -25.06 22.11
N GLN A 132 17.49 -24.50 21.37
CA GLN A 132 17.44 -24.58 19.90
C GLN A 132 18.65 -23.90 19.27
N VAL A 133 19.05 -22.71 19.74
CA VAL A 133 20.22 -21.98 19.24
C VAL A 133 21.51 -22.76 19.46
N HIS A 134 21.70 -23.40 20.63
CA HIS A 134 22.83 -24.30 20.87
C HIS A 134 22.84 -25.49 19.92
N SER A 135 21.67 -26.08 19.66
CA SER A 135 21.54 -27.22 18.77
C SER A 135 21.82 -26.86 17.31
N VAL A 136 21.37 -25.68 16.85
CA VAL A 136 21.73 -25.11 15.54
C VAL A 136 23.23 -24.86 15.46
N GLY A 137 23.83 -24.30 16.52
CA GLY A 137 25.27 -24.09 16.61
C GLY A 137 26.05 -25.39 16.45
N ALA A 138 25.64 -26.45 17.16
CA ALA A 138 26.25 -27.77 17.05
C ALA A 138 26.12 -28.37 15.63
N ALA A 139 24.94 -28.26 15.01
CA ALA A 139 24.70 -28.74 13.65
C ALA A 139 25.58 -28.03 12.59
N LEU A 140 25.95 -26.76 12.85
CA LEU A 140 26.81 -25.94 11.99
C LEU A 140 28.29 -25.95 12.42
N GLY A 141 28.67 -26.75 13.42
CA GLY A 141 30.06 -26.83 13.90
C GLY A 141 30.55 -25.58 14.64
N VAL A 142 29.66 -24.76 15.19
CA VAL A 142 29.99 -23.58 15.99
C VAL A 142 30.26 -23.99 17.44
N ALA A 143 31.43 -23.61 17.97
CA ALA A 143 31.79 -23.89 19.36
C ALA A 143 30.79 -23.29 20.36
N GLN A 144 30.42 -24.05 21.40
CA GLN A 144 29.41 -23.64 22.40
C GLN A 144 29.71 -22.27 23.02
N VAL A 145 30.97 -21.99 23.35
CA VAL A 145 31.40 -20.70 23.92
C VAL A 145 31.03 -19.52 23.00
N ARG A 146 31.17 -19.70 21.67
CA ARG A 146 30.81 -18.66 20.69
C ARG A 146 29.30 -18.48 20.58
N VAL A 147 28.53 -19.56 20.73
CA VAL A 147 27.07 -19.51 20.81
C VAL A 147 26.62 -18.76 22.07
N ASP A 148 27.23 -19.06 23.23
CA ASP A 148 26.94 -18.37 24.48
C ASP A 148 27.24 -16.88 24.39
N GLN A 149 28.39 -16.52 23.79
CA GLN A 149 28.75 -15.14 23.55
C GLN A 149 27.73 -14.43 22.67
N PHE A 150 27.24 -15.07 21.61
CA PHE A 150 26.19 -14.53 20.76
C PHE A 150 24.90 -14.26 21.55
N ILE A 151 24.44 -15.24 22.33
CA ILE A 151 23.20 -15.11 23.12
C ILE A 151 23.32 -14.02 24.18
N ALA A 152 24.47 -13.88 24.83
CA ALA A 152 24.66 -12.94 25.93
C ALA A 152 25.06 -11.52 25.47
N GLN A 153 25.91 -11.40 24.45
CA GLN A 153 26.63 -10.16 24.14
C GLN A 153 26.29 -9.55 22.77
N HIS A 154 25.63 -10.28 21.85
CA HIS A 154 25.33 -9.74 20.51
C HIS A 154 24.54 -8.43 20.60
N SER A 155 25.11 -7.32 20.11
CA SER A 155 24.52 -5.99 20.14
C SER A 155 24.88 -5.26 18.84
N PRO A 156 23.98 -5.28 17.84
CA PRO A 156 24.23 -4.69 16.53
C PRO A 156 24.49 -3.17 16.60
N ALA A 157 25.50 -2.69 15.88
CA ALA A 157 25.72 -1.27 15.72
C ALA A 157 24.69 -0.68 14.75
N VAL A 158 24.15 0.50 15.09
CA VAL A 158 23.24 1.26 14.22
C VAL A 158 23.97 2.55 13.84
N SER A 159 24.18 2.76 12.54
CA SER A 159 24.82 3.97 12.04
C SER A 159 24.16 4.45 10.75
N ALA A 160 23.95 5.75 10.66
CA ALA A 160 23.57 6.44 9.45
C ALA A 160 24.82 7.07 8.83
N SER A 161 24.92 7.07 7.51
CA SER A 161 25.94 7.86 6.81
C SER A 161 25.40 8.26 5.45
N GLY A 162 25.20 9.57 5.25
CA GLY A 162 24.63 10.12 4.01
C GLY A 162 23.27 9.50 3.67
N ARG A 163 23.22 8.76 2.55
CA ARG A 163 22.04 8.04 2.05
C ARG A 163 22.07 6.53 2.31
N SER A 164 22.88 6.10 3.27
CA SER A 164 22.94 4.71 3.75
C SER A 164 22.52 4.64 5.21
N LEU A 165 21.81 3.59 5.59
CA LEU A 165 21.53 3.23 6.97
C LEU A 165 22.04 1.81 7.20
N ARG A 166 23.04 1.66 8.08
CA ARG A 166 23.56 0.37 8.50
C ARG A 166 22.97 -0.01 9.85
N VAL A 167 22.35 -1.17 9.92
CA VAL A 167 21.78 -1.75 11.15
C VAL A 167 22.33 -3.15 11.30
N GLY A 168 23.39 -3.29 12.10
CA GLY A 168 24.16 -4.51 12.19
C GLY A 168 24.76 -4.89 10.84
N ARG A 169 24.39 -6.07 10.34
CA ARG A 169 24.77 -6.54 8.99
C ARG A 169 23.89 -6.03 7.85
N ALA A 170 22.68 -5.53 8.15
CA ALA A 170 21.80 -4.99 7.14
C ALA A 170 22.23 -3.59 6.70
N ASN A 171 22.12 -3.30 5.41
CA ASN A 171 22.35 -1.98 4.82
C ASN A 171 21.14 -1.57 3.97
N LEU A 172 20.48 -0.50 4.40
CA LEU A 172 19.29 0.04 3.77
C LEU A 172 19.59 1.35 3.05
N PRO A 173 19.03 1.57 1.84
CA PRO A 173 19.06 2.87 1.21
C PRO A 173 18.18 3.84 2.01
N ALA A 174 18.77 4.96 2.42
CA ALA A 174 18.04 6.03 3.08
C ALA A 174 17.65 7.11 2.07
N GLU A 175 16.39 7.55 2.14
CA GLU A 175 15.83 8.54 1.22
C GLU A 175 16.30 9.95 1.57
N LYS A 176 16.31 10.26 2.87
CA LYS A 176 16.72 11.55 3.43
C LYS A 176 18.15 11.53 3.95
N ALA A 177 18.85 12.66 3.84
CA ALA A 177 20.14 12.85 4.48
C ALA A 177 20.00 12.72 6.00
N GLU A 178 21.07 12.32 6.70
CA GLU A 178 21.03 12.08 8.15
C GLU A 178 20.46 13.26 8.96
N GLU A 179 20.77 14.49 8.53
CA GLU A 179 20.31 15.74 9.16
C GLU A 179 18.80 15.99 9.02
N GLU A 180 18.17 15.42 7.99
CA GLU A 180 16.74 15.59 7.68
C GLU A 180 15.87 14.47 8.27
N ARG A 181 16.48 13.50 8.96
CA ARG A 181 15.78 12.36 9.56
C ARG A 181 15.10 12.78 10.85
N GLU A 182 13.86 12.35 11.00
CA GLU A 182 13.09 12.60 12.21
C GLU A 182 13.71 11.84 13.40
N ARG A 183 14.06 12.60 14.44
CA ARG A 183 14.51 12.01 15.70
C ARG A 183 13.29 11.71 16.56
N MET A 184 12.97 10.43 16.67
CA MET A 184 11.97 9.96 17.62
C MET A 184 12.63 9.48 18.92
N PRO A 185 12.01 9.71 20.08
CA PRO A 185 12.44 9.09 21.33
C PRO A 185 12.40 7.57 21.19
N PHE A 186 13.54 6.91 21.39
CA PHE A 186 13.66 5.46 21.28
C PHE A 186 14.60 4.93 22.37
N ALA A 187 14.17 3.87 23.05
CA ALA A 187 14.98 3.23 24.09
C ALA A 187 16.02 2.32 23.46
N ASP A 188 17.23 2.85 23.29
CA ASP A 188 18.35 2.15 22.65
C ASP A 188 18.96 1.07 23.56
N THR A 189 18.28 -0.07 23.65
CA THR A 189 18.70 -1.25 24.41
C THR A 189 19.27 -2.32 23.48
N ARG A 190 20.08 -3.24 24.02
CA ARG A 190 20.57 -4.42 23.28
C ARG A 190 19.43 -5.17 22.57
N HIS A 191 18.33 -5.43 23.29
CA HIS A 191 17.19 -6.14 22.74
C HIS A 191 16.58 -5.39 21.53
N SER A 192 16.42 -4.07 21.65
CA SER A 192 15.91 -3.23 20.57
C SER A 192 16.82 -3.20 19.34
N ARG A 193 18.15 -3.17 19.53
CA ARG A 193 19.14 -3.23 18.44
C ARG A 193 19.12 -4.57 17.70
N CYS A 194 19.00 -5.68 18.42
CA CYS A 194 18.83 -7.00 17.81
C CYS A 194 17.54 -7.07 16.98
N LEU A 195 16.43 -6.52 17.49
CA LEU A 195 15.17 -6.49 16.76
C LEU A 195 15.24 -5.57 15.52
N LEU A 196 15.89 -4.41 15.64
CA LEU A 196 16.14 -3.51 14.51
C LEU A 196 16.95 -4.18 13.41
N GLU A 197 18.04 -4.89 13.75
CA GLU A 197 18.86 -5.62 12.77
C GLU A 197 18.03 -6.67 12.02
N ARG A 198 17.19 -7.43 12.74
CA ARG A 198 16.29 -8.44 12.13
C ARG A 198 15.27 -7.80 11.20
N LEU A 199 14.64 -6.70 11.62
CA LEU A 199 13.68 -5.98 10.79
C LEU A 199 14.34 -5.34 9.57
N ALA A 200 15.53 -4.75 9.73
CA ALA A 200 16.30 -4.18 8.64
C ALA A 200 16.70 -5.27 7.63
N THR A 201 17.08 -6.46 8.10
CA THR A 201 17.36 -7.62 7.25
C THR A 201 16.13 -8.03 6.44
N CYS A 202 14.96 -8.09 7.07
CA CYS A 202 13.70 -8.38 6.38
C CYS A 202 13.38 -7.32 5.31
N VAL A 203 13.53 -6.03 5.63
CA VAL A 203 13.30 -4.93 4.67
C VAL A 203 14.27 -5.03 3.49
N GLN A 204 15.56 -5.24 3.75
CA GLN A 204 16.58 -5.32 2.69
C GLN A 204 16.33 -6.46 1.70
N LEU A 205 15.81 -7.58 2.21
CA LEU A 205 15.52 -8.78 1.42
C LEU A 205 14.06 -8.87 0.96
N SER A 206 13.25 -7.83 1.19
CA SER A 206 11.82 -7.82 0.87
C SER A 206 11.05 -9.01 1.49
N GLU A 207 11.44 -9.41 2.70
CA GLU A 207 10.79 -10.49 3.44
C GLU A 207 9.64 -9.95 4.30
N PRO A 208 8.43 -10.52 4.22
CA PRO A 208 7.35 -10.18 5.14
C PRO A 208 7.72 -10.61 6.57
N ALA A 209 7.53 -9.72 7.53
CA ALA A 209 7.81 -9.94 8.94
C ALA A 209 6.54 -9.82 9.79
N LEU A 210 6.41 -10.68 10.79
CA LEU A 210 5.33 -10.64 11.79
C LEU A 210 5.96 -10.58 13.19
N LEU A 211 5.62 -9.55 13.96
CA LEU A 211 6.06 -9.40 15.35
C LEU A 211 4.94 -9.82 16.29
N MET A 212 5.20 -10.81 17.14
CA MET A 212 4.27 -11.30 18.16
C MET A 212 4.80 -11.01 19.56
N GLY A 213 3.91 -10.75 20.51
CA GLY A 213 4.24 -10.47 21.91
C GLY A 213 3.21 -9.56 22.55
N GLU A 214 3.26 -9.41 23.88
CA GLU A 214 2.32 -8.59 24.67
C GLU A 214 2.19 -7.16 24.15
N THR A 215 1.00 -6.56 24.26
CA THR A 215 0.78 -5.16 23.89
C THR A 215 1.63 -4.21 24.72
N GLY A 216 2.11 -3.11 24.14
CA GLY A 216 2.92 -2.12 24.86
C GLY A 216 4.43 -2.41 24.91
N THR A 217 4.90 -3.53 24.38
CA THR A 217 6.34 -3.91 24.34
C THR A 217 7.16 -3.18 23.25
N GLY A 218 6.61 -2.12 22.64
CA GLY A 218 7.34 -1.31 21.66
C GLY A 218 7.43 -1.89 20.24
N LYS A 219 6.70 -2.95 19.89
CA LYS A 219 6.72 -3.55 18.53
C LYS A 219 6.48 -2.51 17.42
N THR A 220 5.42 -1.72 17.53
CA THR A 220 5.09 -0.65 16.57
C THR A 220 6.15 0.45 16.59
N THR A 221 6.62 0.82 17.79
CA THR A 221 7.65 1.85 18.00
C THR A 221 8.95 1.49 17.30
N VAL A 222 9.37 0.23 17.31
CA VAL A 222 10.60 -0.22 16.63
C VAL A 222 10.48 -0.13 15.11
N VAL A 223 9.31 -0.46 14.54
CA VAL A 223 9.06 -0.32 13.09
C VAL A 223 9.03 1.16 12.67
N GLN A 224 8.35 2.00 13.46
CA GLN A 224 8.37 3.46 13.27
C GLN A 224 9.79 4.02 13.35
N HIS A 225 10.59 3.54 14.31
CA HIS A 225 11.98 3.95 14.48
C HIS A 225 12.85 3.58 13.27
N LEU A 226 12.72 2.35 12.77
CA LEU A 226 13.46 1.93 11.59
C LEU A 226 13.08 2.77 10.35
N ALA A 227 11.79 3.08 10.18
CA ALA A 227 11.32 3.93 9.07
C ALA A 227 11.86 5.36 9.18
N ALA A 228 11.82 5.96 10.38
CA ALA A 228 12.39 7.27 10.66
C ALA A 228 13.91 7.31 10.41
N LEU A 229 14.63 6.28 10.86
CA LEU A 229 16.06 6.11 10.57
C LEU A 229 16.35 5.95 9.08
N ALA A 230 15.47 5.31 8.31
CA ALA A 230 15.62 5.18 6.86
C ALA A 230 15.15 6.43 6.10
N GLY A 231 14.50 7.38 6.77
CA GLY A 231 13.89 8.55 6.17
C GLY A 231 12.71 8.24 5.26
N ARG A 232 12.07 7.07 5.44
CA ARG A 232 10.96 6.61 4.58
C ARG A 232 9.60 6.82 5.26
N PRO A 233 8.54 7.15 4.50
CA PRO A 233 7.19 7.19 5.03
C PRO A 233 6.74 5.79 5.45
N LEU A 234 6.06 5.70 6.61
CA LEU A 234 5.44 4.47 7.09
C LEU A 234 3.92 4.57 6.96
N ALA A 235 3.34 3.76 6.07
CA ALA A 235 1.90 3.56 6.01
C ALA A 235 1.47 2.58 7.11
N VAL A 236 0.58 3.02 8.00
CA VAL A 236 0.07 2.20 9.10
C VAL A 236 -1.40 1.87 8.84
N PHE A 237 -1.68 0.57 8.71
CA PHE A 237 -3.04 0.06 8.57
C PHE A 237 -3.44 -0.70 9.82
N ASN A 238 -4.46 -0.19 10.51
CA ASN A 238 -5.05 -0.89 11.63
C ASN A 238 -6.12 -1.84 11.12
N LEU A 239 -5.82 -3.15 11.12
CA LEU A 239 -6.78 -4.18 10.74
C LEU A 239 -7.63 -4.56 11.95
N SER A 240 -8.94 -4.45 11.78
CA SER A 240 -9.94 -4.82 12.77
C SER A 240 -10.98 -5.77 12.14
N GLN A 241 -11.92 -6.27 12.95
CA GLN A 241 -13.05 -7.05 12.41
C GLN A 241 -13.96 -6.24 11.46
N GLN A 242 -13.86 -4.91 11.47
CA GLN A 242 -14.60 -4.02 10.57
C GLN A 242 -13.81 -3.65 9.31
N SER A 243 -12.55 -4.08 9.21
CA SER A 243 -11.72 -3.80 8.03
C SER A 243 -12.10 -4.74 6.89
N ASP A 244 -12.51 -4.16 5.77
CA ASP A 244 -12.90 -4.92 4.59
C ASP A 244 -11.77 -4.96 3.56
N ALA A 245 -11.79 -5.96 2.67
CA ALA A 245 -10.84 -6.03 1.54
C ALA A 245 -10.88 -4.76 0.67
N SER A 246 -12.03 -4.09 0.61
CA SER A 246 -12.19 -2.84 -0.11
C SER A 246 -11.43 -1.66 0.49
N ASP A 247 -11.11 -1.69 1.79
CA ASP A 247 -10.29 -0.64 2.42
C ASP A 247 -8.82 -0.73 1.96
N LEU A 248 -8.38 -1.93 1.60
CA LEU A 248 -7.03 -2.20 1.11
C LEU A 248 -6.92 -2.06 -0.42
N LEU A 249 -7.82 -2.70 -1.16
CA LEU A 249 -7.75 -2.78 -2.63
C LEU A 249 -8.55 -1.69 -3.35
N GLY A 250 -9.39 -0.98 -2.62
CA GLY A 250 -10.39 -0.09 -3.18
C GLY A 250 -11.65 -0.83 -3.56
N GLY A 251 -12.65 -0.07 -3.97
CA GLY A 251 -13.93 -0.66 -4.33
C GLY A 251 -14.93 0.37 -4.81
N PHE A 252 -16.16 -0.09 -4.99
CA PHE A 252 -17.26 0.76 -5.40
C PHE A 252 -18.15 1.03 -4.18
N ARG A 253 -18.27 2.30 -3.79
CA ARG A 253 -19.23 2.71 -2.77
C ARG A 253 -20.43 3.40 -3.43
N PRO A 254 -21.66 3.15 -2.95
CA PRO A 254 -22.82 3.87 -3.43
C PRO A 254 -22.67 5.35 -3.05
N VAL A 255 -22.88 6.22 -4.02
CA VAL A 255 -22.87 7.67 -3.85
C VAL A 255 -24.30 8.16 -3.99
N ASP A 256 -24.78 8.87 -2.97
CA ASP A 256 -26.05 9.60 -3.07
C ASP A 256 -25.91 10.69 -4.14
N ILE A 257 -26.81 10.69 -5.12
CA ILE A 257 -26.91 11.70 -6.18
C ILE A 257 -26.94 13.12 -5.57
N SER A 258 -27.48 13.28 -4.36
CA SER A 258 -27.48 14.54 -3.61
C SER A 258 -26.07 15.08 -3.32
N ARG A 259 -25.07 14.20 -3.10
CA ARG A 259 -23.67 14.62 -2.91
C ARG A 259 -23.03 15.09 -4.22
N ILE A 260 -23.37 14.47 -5.34
CA ILE A 260 -22.93 14.91 -6.67
C ILE A 260 -23.58 16.26 -7.01
N ALA A 261 -24.88 16.41 -6.72
CA ALA A 261 -25.61 17.65 -6.88
C ALA A 261 -25.04 18.79 -6.02
N LEU A 262 -24.51 18.49 -4.82
CA LEU A 262 -23.87 19.48 -3.96
C LEU A 262 -22.59 20.06 -4.60
N LYS A 263 -21.76 19.22 -5.22
CA LYS A 263 -20.56 19.67 -5.96
C LYS A 263 -20.93 20.57 -7.14
N LEU A 264 -21.99 20.22 -7.87
CA LEU A 264 -22.54 21.07 -8.92
C LEU A 264 -23.06 22.39 -8.34
N ARG A 265 -23.78 22.34 -7.23
CA ARG A 265 -24.31 23.54 -6.58
C ARG A 265 -23.20 24.50 -6.13
N SER A 266 -22.12 23.99 -5.53
CA SER A 266 -20.99 24.83 -5.12
C SER A 266 -20.27 25.46 -6.32
N SER A 267 -20.10 24.72 -7.42
CA SER A 267 -19.52 25.26 -8.65
C SER A 267 -20.42 26.34 -9.27
N PHE A 268 -21.73 26.09 -9.34
CA PHE A 268 -22.72 27.07 -9.80
C PHE A 268 -22.72 28.35 -8.95
N ASP A 269 -22.72 28.23 -7.62
CA ASP A 269 -22.72 29.38 -6.71
C ASP A 269 -21.42 30.20 -6.79
N ALA A 270 -20.31 29.59 -7.20
CA ALA A 270 -19.04 30.29 -7.46
C ALA A 270 -19.04 31.04 -8.82
N LEU A 271 -19.60 30.44 -9.87
CA LEU A 271 -19.58 30.98 -11.23
C LEU A 271 -20.72 31.98 -11.51
N PHE A 272 -21.90 31.75 -10.93
CA PHE A 272 -23.10 32.54 -11.24
C PHE A 272 -22.97 34.03 -10.87
N PRO A 273 -22.52 34.42 -9.65
CA PRO A 273 -22.43 35.82 -9.27
C PRO A 273 -21.37 36.61 -10.07
N ARG A 274 -20.35 35.91 -10.59
CA ARG A 274 -19.28 36.49 -11.41
C ARG A 274 -19.70 36.75 -12.86
N THR A 275 -20.78 36.12 -13.33
CA THR A 275 -21.20 36.17 -14.74
C THR A 275 -22.57 36.82 -14.93
N VAL A 276 -23.50 36.57 -14.01
CA VAL A 276 -24.88 37.02 -14.10
C VAL A 276 -25.25 37.77 -12.82
N SER A 277 -25.97 38.90 -12.98
CA SER A 277 -26.39 39.70 -11.83
C SER A 277 -27.35 38.92 -10.93
N VAL A 278 -26.92 38.65 -9.70
CA VAL A 278 -27.70 37.99 -8.64
C VAL A 278 -29.01 38.75 -8.35
N ARG A 279 -28.94 40.08 -8.24
CA ARG A 279 -30.09 40.94 -7.89
C ARG A 279 -31.22 40.86 -8.92
N LYS A 280 -30.88 40.84 -10.21
CA LYS A 280 -31.88 40.77 -11.30
C LYS A 280 -32.49 39.37 -11.45
N ASN A 281 -31.82 38.34 -10.92
CA ASN A 281 -32.20 36.94 -11.10
C ASN A 281 -32.62 36.27 -9.77
N ALA A 282 -33.02 37.05 -8.75
CA ALA A 282 -33.41 36.52 -7.44
C ALA A 282 -34.52 35.45 -7.55
N ALA A 283 -35.59 35.75 -8.30
CA ALA A 283 -36.69 34.82 -8.53
C ALA A 283 -36.28 33.54 -9.30
N PHE A 284 -35.19 33.58 -10.07
CA PHE A 284 -34.63 32.40 -10.74
C PHE A 284 -33.81 31.55 -9.76
N LEU A 285 -32.96 32.18 -8.94
CA LEU A 285 -32.17 31.50 -7.92
C LEU A 285 -33.04 30.80 -6.88
N ASP A 286 -34.19 31.40 -6.54
CA ASP A 286 -35.19 30.75 -5.69
C ASP A 286 -35.75 29.47 -6.33
N ARG A 287 -36.02 29.45 -7.64
CA ARG A 287 -36.44 28.22 -8.33
C ARG A 287 -35.34 27.16 -8.31
N VAL A 288 -34.08 27.54 -8.47
CA VAL A 288 -32.93 26.61 -8.37
C VAL A 288 -32.84 26.04 -6.95
N ARG A 289 -32.97 26.88 -5.92
CA ARG A 289 -32.97 26.48 -4.51
C ARG A 289 -34.12 25.53 -4.19
N VAL A 290 -35.32 25.83 -4.65
CA VAL A 290 -36.51 24.98 -4.45
C VAL A 290 -36.36 23.64 -5.17
N ALA A 291 -35.86 23.62 -6.41
CA ALA A 291 -35.61 22.39 -7.15
C ALA A 291 -34.57 21.50 -6.45
N TYR A 292 -33.48 22.09 -5.96
CA TYR A 292 -32.46 21.38 -5.17
C TYR A 292 -33.02 20.83 -3.86
N GLY A 293 -33.75 21.66 -3.09
CA GLY A 293 -34.33 21.25 -1.80
C GLY A 293 -35.38 20.15 -1.93
N LYS A 294 -36.16 20.15 -3.02
CA LYS A 294 -37.14 19.10 -3.33
C LYS A 294 -36.53 17.86 -4.01
N ARG A 295 -35.20 17.84 -4.25
CA ARG A 295 -34.50 16.79 -5.00
C ARG A 295 -35.07 16.56 -6.41
N ASP A 296 -35.58 17.61 -7.05
CA ASP A 296 -36.10 17.58 -8.41
C ASP A 296 -34.95 17.77 -9.41
N TRP A 297 -34.19 16.69 -9.64
CA TRP A 297 -32.98 16.70 -10.46
C TRP A 297 -33.23 17.03 -11.92
N LYS A 298 -34.39 16.62 -12.47
CA LYS A 298 -34.78 16.91 -13.86
C LYS A 298 -34.95 18.41 -14.07
N ARG A 299 -35.69 19.06 -13.17
CA ARG A 299 -35.87 20.50 -13.20
C ARG A 299 -34.56 21.24 -12.93
N LEU A 300 -33.72 20.74 -12.03
CA LEU A 300 -32.42 21.33 -11.72
C LEU A 300 -31.50 21.38 -12.95
N VAL A 301 -31.38 20.26 -13.69
CA VAL A 301 -30.58 20.21 -14.93
C VAL A 301 -31.10 21.21 -15.97
N LEU A 302 -32.42 21.30 -16.13
CA LEU A 302 -33.02 22.23 -17.10
C LEU A 302 -32.70 23.69 -16.75
N LEU A 303 -32.73 24.06 -15.48
CA LEU A 303 -32.36 25.39 -15.01
C LEU A 303 -30.86 25.68 -15.20
N TYR A 304 -30.00 24.71 -14.93
CA TYR A 304 -28.55 24.85 -15.15
C TYR A 304 -28.20 24.96 -16.64
N ARG A 305 -28.83 24.17 -17.52
CA ARG A 305 -28.66 24.31 -18.99
C ARG A 305 -29.15 25.67 -19.50
N ALA A 306 -30.24 26.20 -18.97
CA ALA A 306 -30.70 27.54 -19.29
C ALA A 306 -29.69 28.61 -18.84
N THR A 307 -29.05 28.39 -17.69
CA THR A 307 -28.01 29.29 -17.18
C THR A 307 -26.76 29.26 -18.05
N LEU A 308 -26.28 28.07 -18.46
CA LEU A 308 -25.14 27.92 -19.37
C LEU A 308 -25.32 28.71 -20.66
N LYS A 309 -26.50 28.58 -21.29
CA LYS A 309 -26.84 29.35 -22.51
C LYS A 309 -26.85 30.85 -22.27
N ASN A 310 -27.28 31.30 -21.09
CA ASN A 310 -27.32 32.73 -20.76
C ASN A 310 -25.91 33.27 -20.44
N ALA A 311 -25.12 32.51 -19.68
CA ALA A 311 -23.74 32.84 -19.35
C ALA A 311 -22.89 32.97 -20.60
N GLN A 312 -22.99 32.01 -21.54
CA GLN A 312 -22.31 32.08 -22.84
C GLN A 312 -22.68 33.36 -23.62
N LYS A 313 -23.97 33.65 -23.78
CA LYS A 313 -24.43 34.89 -24.46
C LYS A 313 -23.89 36.17 -23.80
N MET A 314 -23.83 36.20 -22.47
CA MET A 314 -23.31 37.34 -21.72
C MET A 314 -21.79 37.50 -21.89
N LEU A 315 -21.04 36.40 -21.90
CA LEU A 315 -19.59 36.39 -22.13
C LEU A 315 -19.26 36.75 -23.59
N ASP A 316 -20.01 36.26 -24.58
CA ASP A 316 -19.87 36.65 -25.98
C ASP A 316 -20.14 38.15 -26.20
N THR A 317 -21.14 38.69 -25.52
CA THR A 317 -21.45 40.13 -25.54
C THR A 317 -20.34 40.95 -24.86
N ALA A 318 -19.72 40.43 -23.80
CA ALA A 318 -18.60 41.09 -23.13
C ALA A 318 -17.34 41.09 -24.02
N ARG A 319 -17.05 39.97 -24.69
CA ARG A 319 -15.96 39.85 -25.69
C ARG A 319 -16.14 40.82 -26.86
N GLY A 320 -17.34 40.90 -27.43
CA GLY A 320 -17.62 41.82 -28.54
C GLY A 320 -17.38 43.28 -28.15
N LYS A 321 -17.76 43.68 -26.93
CA LYS A 321 -17.53 45.04 -26.42
C LYS A 321 -16.04 45.38 -26.22
N LEU A 322 -15.24 44.40 -25.79
CA LEU A 322 -13.78 44.57 -25.66
C LEU A 322 -13.12 44.74 -27.04
N GLN A 323 -13.52 43.94 -28.03
CA GLN A 323 -13.01 44.04 -29.40
C GLN A 323 -13.41 45.36 -30.10
N ASP A 324 -14.64 45.84 -29.86
CA ASP A 324 -15.12 47.13 -30.37
C ASP A 324 -14.38 48.33 -29.74
N GLU A 325 -14.01 48.25 -28.45
CA GLU A 325 -13.21 49.27 -27.77
C GLU A 325 -11.74 49.26 -28.24
N GLU A 326 -11.12 48.08 -28.47
CA GLU A 326 -9.79 47.98 -29.09
C GLU A 326 -9.73 48.53 -30.52
N GLN A 327 -10.79 48.34 -31.32
CA GLN A 327 -10.89 48.93 -32.66
C GLN A 327 -11.12 50.44 -32.63
N LYS A 328 -11.86 50.97 -31.64
CA LYS A 328 -12.04 52.42 -31.44
C LYS A 328 -10.77 53.10 -30.93
N ALA A 329 -9.98 52.45 -30.08
CA ALA A 329 -8.71 52.97 -29.58
C ALA A 329 -7.61 53.09 -30.66
N LYS A 330 -7.72 52.37 -31.78
CA LYS A 330 -6.81 52.46 -32.94
C LYS A 330 -7.15 53.59 -33.93
N ARG A 331 -8.23 54.35 -33.74
CA ARG A 331 -8.56 55.55 -34.55
C ARG A 331 -8.22 56.83 -33.77
N PRO A 332 -7.53 57.82 -34.37
CA PRO A 332 -7.17 59.04 -33.66
C PRO A 332 -8.44 59.88 -33.42
N ARG A 333 -8.72 60.27 -32.17
CA ARG A 333 -9.72 61.30 -31.86
C ARG A 333 -9.17 62.34 -30.89
N MET A 334 -9.30 63.58 -31.33
CA MET A 334 -9.18 64.81 -30.54
C MET A 334 -10.36 64.97 -29.56
N SER A 335 -10.01 65.60 -28.42
CA SER A 335 -10.81 66.38 -27.46
C SER A 335 -11.88 65.68 -26.59
N THR A 336 -11.51 65.54 -25.31
CA THR A 336 -12.19 65.97 -24.06
C THR A 336 -13.70 65.73 -23.89
N SER A 337 -14.03 64.84 -22.94
CA SER A 337 -14.98 65.13 -21.84
C SER A 337 -14.89 64.05 -20.75
N GLU A 338 -14.89 64.55 -19.52
CA GLU A 338 -14.90 63.97 -18.17
C GLU A 338 -15.37 62.51 -17.98
N GLU A 339 -14.57 61.75 -17.20
CA GLU A 339 -14.81 60.37 -16.78
C GLU A 339 -15.64 60.29 -15.49
N ASP A 340 -16.81 59.64 -15.56
CA ASP A 340 -17.55 59.13 -14.39
C ASP A 340 -17.02 57.73 -13.97
N PRO A 341 -16.90 57.42 -12.66
CA PRO A 341 -16.27 56.18 -12.20
C PRO A 341 -17.22 54.96 -12.11
N LYS A 342 -16.68 53.81 -12.57
CA LYS A 342 -16.89 52.41 -12.12
C LYS A 342 -18.29 51.78 -12.26
N LYS A 343 -18.45 51.00 -13.34
CA LYS A 343 -18.95 49.62 -13.24
C LYS A 343 -17.83 48.68 -13.64
N SER A 344 -17.49 47.74 -12.74
CA SER A 344 -16.52 46.65 -12.94
C SER A 344 -16.63 46.09 -14.37
N ARG A 345 -15.65 46.41 -15.21
CA ARG A 345 -15.48 45.81 -16.54
C ARG A 345 -14.70 44.51 -16.33
N LEU A 346 -15.14 43.42 -16.97
CA LEU A 346 -14.45 42.14 -16.92
C LEU A 346 -13.28 42.19 -17.91
N ASP A 347 -12.06 41.94 -17.44
CA ASP A 347 -10.88 41.89 -18.30
C ASP A 347 -10.86 40.57 -19.09
N GLN A 348 -10.12 40.54 -20.21
CA GLN A 348 -10.05 39.38 -21.11
C GLN A 348 -9.64 38.09 -20.39
N GLU A 349 -8.67 38.16 -19.46
CA GLU A 349 -8.23 37.04 -18.64
C GLU A 349 -9.36 36.48 -17.75
N THR A 350 -10.17 37.37 -17.17
CA THR A 350 -11.33 36.96 -16.34
C THR A 350 -12.42 36.31 -17.20
N ILE A 351 -12.60 36.75 -18.44
CA ILE A 351 -13.56 36.15 -19.37
C ILE A 351 -13.13 34.73 -19.73
N ASP A 352 -11.85 34.51 -20.02
CA ASP A 352 -11.34 33.20 -20.40
C ASP A 352 -11.32 32.22 -19.22
N GLU A 353 -11.04 32.69 -18.00
CA GLU A 353 -11.25 31.91 -16.75
C GLU A 353 -12.71 31.48 -16.57
N LEU A 354 -13.66 32.40 -16.78
CA LEU A 354 -15.08 32.12 -16.61
C LEU A 354 -15.61 31.15 -17.67
N ASP A 355 -15.10 31.25 -18.90
CA ASP A 355 -15.41 30.32 -19.98
C ASP A 355 -14.92 28.90 -19.68
N ALA A 356 -13.67 28.77 -19.22
CA ALA A 356 -13.12 27.49 -18.78
C ALA A 356 -13.92 26.91 -17.61
N GLY A 357 -14.31 27.75 -16.64
CA GLY A 357 -15.14 27.37 -15.51
C GLY A 357 -16.54 26.88 -15.92
N TRP A 358 -17.21 27.58 -16.82
CA TRP A 358 -18.53 27.15 -17.33
C TRP A 358 -18.45 25.93 -18.23
N ALA A 359 -17.38 25.75 -19.01
CA ALA A 359 -17.15 24.54 -19.80
C ALA A 359 -16.96 23.31 -18.90
N ALA A 360 -16.15 23.43 -17.83
CA ALA A 360 -15.99 22.37 -16.84
C ALA A 360 -17.32 22.05 -16.12
N PHE A 361 -18.09 23.08 -15.76
CA PHE A 361 -19.43 22.90 -15.18
C PHE A 361 -20.39 22.18 -16.13
N ALA A 362 -20.35 22.47 -17.43
CA ALA A 362 -21.18 21.81 -18.42
C ALA A 362 -20.88 20.32 -18.53
N LEU A 363 -19.60 19.93 -18.52
CA LEU A 363 -19.19 18.53 -18.51
C LEU A 363 -19.71 17.79 -17.27
N SER A 364 -19.52 18.38 -16.07
CA SER A 364 -20.04 17.79 -14.83
C SER A 364 -21.57 17.73 -14.80
N LEU A 365 -22.25 18.67 -15.46
CA LEU A 365 -23.71 18.68 -15.57
C LEU A 365 -24.22 17.55 -16.47
N ASP A 366 -23.53 17.26 -17.57
CA ASP A 366 -23.91 16.19 -18.48
C ASP A 366 -23.63 14.80 -17.86
N GLU A 367 -22.54 14.65 -17.11
CA GLU A 367 -22.30 13.45 -16.28
C GLU A 367 -23.43 13.25 -15.26
N PHE A 368 -23.83 14.31 -14.56
CA PHE A 368 -24.96 14.25 -13.62
C PHE A 368 -26.29 13.95 -14.32
N ASP A 369 -26.52 14.50 -15.52
CA ASP A 369 -27.71 14.24 -16.34
C ASP A 369 -27.83 12.76 -16.71
N ALA A 370 -26.71 12.12 -17.05
CA ALA A 370 -26.64 10.69 -17.34
C ALA A 370 -26.89 9.82 -16.10
N MET A 371 -26.47 10.29 -14.91
CA MET A 371 -26.55 9.53 -13.65
C MET A 371 -27.87 9.72 -12.88
N ARG A 372 -28.64 10.78 -13.14
CA ARG A 372 -29.81 11.18 -12.30
C ARG A 372 -30.94 10.16 -12.22
N ASP A 373 -31.11 9.34 -13.26
CA ASP A 373 -32.22 8.37 -13.38
C ASP A 373 -31.77 6.97 -12.91
N VAL A 374 -30.49 6.80 -12.53
CA VAL A 374 -29.94 5.54 -12.02
C VAL A 374 -30.25 5.40 -10.53
N LYS A 375 -30.88 4.28 -10.13
CA LYS A 375 -31.28 4.04 -8.72
C LYS A 375 -30.12 4.03 -7.73
N MET A 376 -28.93 3.61 -8.17
CA MET A 376 -27.70 3.63 -7.37
C MET A 376 -26.53 4.01 -8.28
N VAL A 377 -25.88 5.12 -7.95
CA VAL A 377 -24.63 5.53 -8.59
C VAL A 377 -23.50 5.00 -7.73
N PHE A 378 -22.50 4.38 -8.36
CA PHE A 378 -21.31 3.91 -7.67
C PHE A 378 -20.12 4.76 -8.10
N SER A 379 -19.31 5.19 -7.14
CA SER A 379 -17.99 5.74 -7.44
C SER A 379 -16.92 4.78 -6.97
N PHE A 380 -15.90 4.59 -7.79
CA PHE A 380 -14.69 3.93 -7.34
C PHE A 380 -13.99 4.81 -6.29
N PHE A 381 -13.51 4.19 -5.23
CA PHE A 381 -12.56 4.79 -4.30
C PHE A 381 -11.32 3.90 -4.28
N GLU A 382 -10.16 4.54 -4.29
CA GLU A 382 -8.88 3.85 -4.26
C GLU A 382 -8.64 3.30 -2.85
N GLY A 383 -8.10 2.08 -2.79
CA GLY A 383 -7.70 1.45 -1.55
C GLY A 383 -6.43 2.06 -1.01
N ALA A 384 -6.06 1.68 0.20
CA ALA A 384 -4.87 2.23 0.81
C ALA A 384 -3.55 1.56 0.37
N LEU A 385 -3.60 0.45 -0.39
CA LEU A 385 -2.45 -0.29 -0.92
C LEU A 385 -2.19 -0.03 -2.40
#